data_AF-A0AA88NW26-F1
#
_entry.id   AF-A0AA88NW26-F1
#
_cell.length_a   1.000
_cell.length_b   1.000
_cell.length_c   1.000
_cell.angle_alpha   90.00
_cell.angle_beta   90.00
_cell.angle_gamma   90.00
#
_symmetry.space_group_name_H-M   'P 1'
#
loop_
_entity.id
_entity.type
_entity.pdbx_description
1 polymer ?
#
loop_
_entity_poly.entity_id
_entity_poly.type
_entity_poly.pdbx_seq_one_letter_code
_entity_poly.pdbx_strand_id
1 'polypeptide(L)'
;MDLRSSAETDSDLSEYHAGSVPTELLQFRKQEQEKLSGVVKSVHRKLRRKYIEVGDFEKIWREHCEDEQTLSEYAMAMKNLADNHWANKCEGEGRIEWCRSVCQEYFQDGGMRRVLEKDEKSIRHAAAGNNTSVNSIPQSPTSSNSSTFQLGRIRLLDVGSCFNPFLKFDEFLTVGIDIVPAVESVYKCDFLNLQLQQPLQLASDALDAFLRQLRGPIDALPAQLFHVVVFSLLLSYFPSPYQRWLCCKKAHELLTLNGLLLIITPDSSHQGRHALMMRSWRVAVESLGFKRYKYVKFSHMHLIAFRKVSPTTSSDLVSRNYPEMLYIPQDFNTLDEDGFADCYEPPRSDFEDDQVACSFAELPDTPYDSDSGESQSSSAPFHELEDPILLQS
;
A
#
# COMPACT_ATOMS: atom_id res chain seq x y z
N MET A 1 -4.85 75.35 -20.38
CA MET A 1 -5.94 74.42 -20.03
C MET A 1 -5.78 73.22 -20.95
N ASP A 2 -5.87 72.04 -20.33
CA ASP A 2 -6.06 70.68 -20.89
C ASP A 2 -4.86 70.04 -21.64
N LEU A 3 -4.08 69.16 -20.98
CA LEU A 3 -4.29 67.70 -20.71
C LEU A 3 -4.23 66.88 -22.02
N ARG A 4 -3.08 66.26 -22.34
CA ARG A 4 -2.76 64.80 -22.15
C ARG A 4 -3.79 63.86 -22.80
N SER A 5 -3.47 62.77 -23.49
CA SER A 5 -2.25 62.18 -24.05
C SER A 5 -2.68 60.88 -24.78
N SER A 6 -2.02 60.55 -25.89
CA SER A 6 -1.64 59.19 -26.29
C SER A 6 -2.73 58.13 -26.54
N ALA A 7 -3.03 57.90 -27.82
CA ALA A 7 -3.55 56.62 -28.32
C ALA A 7 -2.58 56.11 -29.39
N GLU A 8 -1.62 55.26 -29.00
CA GLU A 8 -0.82 54.46 -29.91
C GLU A 8 -0.75 53.02 -29.38
N THR A 9 -1.26 52.12 -30.23
CA THR A 9 -0.86 50.72 -30.45
C THR A 9 -0.79 49.77 -29.25
N ASP A 10 -1.66 48.76 -29.27
CA ASP A 10 -1.22 47.41 -28.91
C ASP A 10 -1.88 46.40 -29.85
N SER A 11 -1.05 45.74 -30.66
CA SER A 11 -1.41 44.75 -31.67
C SER A 11 -1.11 43.35 -31.14
N ASP A 12 -2.09 42.46 -31.25
CA ASP A 12 -1.97 41.00 -31.31
C ASP A 12 -0.88 40.31 -30.46
N LEU A 13 -1.29 39.89 -29.26
CA LEU A 13 -0.62 38.85 -28.47
C LEU A 13 -1.25 37.48 -28.73
N SER A 14 -1.37 37.08 -30.00
CA SER A 14 -1.83 35.73 -30.38
C SER A 14 -0.81 35.01 -31.25
N GLU A 15 0.43 34.89 -30.77
CA GLU A 15 1.43 33.99 -31.38
C GLU A 15 2.55 33.64 -30.38
N TYR A 16 2.21 32.90 -29.32
CA TYR A 16 3.23 32.16 -28.57
C TYR A 16 3.36 30.75 -29.17
N HIS A 17 4.32 30.62 -30.06
CA HIS A 17 4.90 29.34 -30.45
C HIS A 17 5.21 28.48 -29.21
N ALA A 18 4.83 27.21 -29.27
CA ALA A 18 5.25 26.18 -28.31
C ALA A 18 6.78 26.04 -28.36
N GLY A 19 7.46 26.86 -27.55
CA GLY A 19 8.91 26.90 -27.44
C GLY A 19 9.44 25.60 -26.81
N SER A 20 10.36 24.96 -27.51
CA SER A 20 11.22 23.90 -26.97
C SER A 20 11.85 24.37 -25.66
N VAL A 21 11.64 23.62 -24.57
CA VAL A 21 12.30 23.89 -23.28
C VAL A 21 13.83 23.89 -23.51
N PRO A 22 14.57 24.95 -23.10
CA PRO A 22 16.01 25.02 -23.29
C PRO A 22 16.72 23.79 -22.71
N THR A 23 17.62 23.17 -23.48
CA THR A 23 18.35 21.96 -23.09
C THR A 23 19.06 22.09 -21.74
N GLU A 24 19.58 23.28 -21.43
CA GLU A 24 20.22 23.61 -20.14
C GLU A 24 19.25 23.49 -18.96
N LEU A 25 17.98 23.90 -19.12
CA LEU A 25 16.96 23.81 -18.08
C LEU A 25 16.56 22.35 -17.81
N LEU A 26 16.53 21.51 -18.86
CA LEU A 26 16.29 20.07 -18.72
C LEU A 26 17.45 19.39 -18.00
N GLN A 27 18.69 19.76 -18.31
CA GLN A 27 19.88 19.22 -17.67
C GLN A 27 19.96 19.63 -16.19
N PHE A 28 19.64 20.88 -15.86
CA PHE A 28 19.53 21.36 -14.48
C PHE A 28 18.47 20.58 -13.70
N ARG A 29 17.26 20.41 -14.25
CA ARG A 29 16.19 19.61 -13.63
C ARG A 29 16.60 18.17 -13.38
N LYS A 30 17.35 17.56 -14.31
CA LYS A 30 17.86 16.19 -14.13
C LYS A 30 18.87 16.10 -12.98
N GLN A 31 19.83 17.02 -12.92
CA GLN A 31 20.82 17.08 -11.83
C GLN A 31 20.18 17.34 -10.47
N GLU A 32 19.18 18.22 -10.41
CA GLU A 32 18.40 18.48 -9.21
C GLU A 32 17.65 17.22 -8.75
N GLN A 33 16.96 16.53 -9.68
CA GLN A 33 16.28 15.26 -9.39
C GLN A 33 17.26 14.21 -8.83
N GLU A 34 18.43 14.05 -9.45
CA GLU A 34 19.47 13.12 -9.01
C GLU A 34 19.95 13.47 -7.59
N LYS A 35 20.24 14.75 -7.32
CA LYS A 35 20.64 15.23 -5.99
C LYS A 35 19.58 14.93 -4.92
N LEU A 36 18.32 15.30 -5.17
CA LEU A 36 17.23 15.10 -4.22
C LEU A 36 16.98 13.61 -3.97
N SER A 37 16.98 12.79 -5.04
CA SER A 37 16.84 11.34 -4.92
C SER A 37 18.01 10.71 -4.17
N GLY A 38 19.22 11.27 -4.31
CA GLY A 38 20.42 10.86 -3.60
C GLY A 38 20.29 11.05 -2.08
N VAL A 39 19.70 12.16 -1.63
CA VAL A 39 19.40 12.40 -0.20
C VAL A 39 18.47 11.30 0.34
N VAL A 40 17.34 11.07 -0.33
CA VAL A 40 16.34 10.06 0.09
C VAL A 40 16.96 8.67 0.16
N LYS A 41 17.68 8.25 -0.90
CA LYS A 41 18.36 6.95 -0.96
C LYS A 41 19.43 6.81 0.13
N SER A 42 20.19 7.86 0.39
CA SER A 42 21.24 7.87 1.42
C SER A 42 20.69 7.65 2.82
N VAL A 43 19.57 8.30 3.16
CA VAL A 43 18.89 8.12 4.45
C VAL A 43 18.45 6.66 4.62
N HIS A 44 17.76 6.10 3.62
CA HIS A 44 17.30 4.70 3.67
C HIS A 44 18.47 3.71 3.80
N ARG A 45 19.55 3.92 3.03
CA ARG A 45 20.76 3.08 3.05
C ARG A 45 21.46 3.14 4.40
N LYS A 46 21.63 4.34 4.97
CA LYS A 46 22.21 4.53 6.31
C LYS A 46 21.38 3.79 7.37
N LEU A 47 20.05 3.90 7.31
CA LEU A 47 19.16 3.26 8.27
C LEU A 47 19.24 1.72 8.20
N ARG A 48 19.25 1.15 6.97
CA ARG A 48 19.42 -0.30 6.77
C ARG A 48 20.79 -0.80 7.22
N ARG A 49 21.86 -0.09 6.89
CA ARG A 49 23.22 -0.45 7.32
C ARG A 49 23.33 -0.49 8.85
N LYS A 50 22.83 0.54 9.54
CA LYS A 50 22.78 0.55 11.02
C LYS A 50 22.03 -0.67 11.55
N TYR A 51 20.93 -1.06 10.91
CA TYR A 51 20.15 -2.23 11.31
C TYR A 51 20.89 -3.54 11.09
N ILE A 52 21.57 -3.71 9.96
CA ILE A 52 22.41 -4.90 9.69
C ILE A 52 23.55 -5.00 10.70
N GLU A 53 24.18 -3.88 11.08
CA GLU A 53 25.32 -3.85 12.00
C GLU A 53 24.92 -4.11 13.47
N VAL A 54 23.80 -3.55 13.93
CA VAL A 54 23.43 -3.54 15.36
C VAL A 54 22.27 -4.48 15.68
N GLY A 55 21.34 -4.71 14.75
CA GLY A 55 20.16 -5.57 14.93
C GLY A 55 19.02 -5.00 15.79
N ASP A 56 19.25 -3.92 16.54
CA ASP A 56 18.25 -3.29 17.42
C ASP A 56 17.42 -2.23 16.66
N PHE A 57 16.32 -2.67 16.03
CA PHE A 57 15.47 -1.77 15.26
C PHE A 57 14.79 -0.69 16.11
N GLU A 58 14.52 -0.94 17.40
CA GLU A 58 13.85 0.03 18.27
C GLU A 58 14.78 1.20 18.59
N LYS A 59 16.02 0.89 18.98
CA LYS A 59 17.03 1.91 19.24
C LYS A 59 17.35 2.72 17.98
N ILE A 60 17.57 2.04 16.85
CA ILE A 60 17.91 2.70 15.58
C ILE A 60 16.77 3.61 15.12
N TRP A 61 15.52 3.16 15.22
CA TRP A 61 14.38 3.98 14.86
C TRP A 61 14.23 5.19 15.77
N ARG A 62 14.38 5.02 17.08
CA ARG A 62 14.33 6.14 18.04
C ARG A 62 15.40 7.19 17.74
N GLU A 63 16.66 6.78 17.57
CA GLU A 63 17.75 7.70 17.22
C GLU A 63 17.47 8.41 15.89
N HIS A 64 16.89 7.71 14.92
CA HIS A 64 16.49 8.29 13.65
C HIS A 64 15.36 9.30 13.80
N CYS A 65 14.39 9.08 14.70
CA CYS A 65 13.32 10.03 15.02
C CYS A 65 13.82 11.31 15.71
N GLU A 66 14.94 11.21 16.44
CA GLU A 66 15.59 12.32 17.16
C GLU A 66 16.50 13.17 16.26
N ASP A 67 16.90 12.66 15.08
CA ASP A 67 17.74 13.37 14.11
C ASP A 67 16.91 14.35 13.26
N GLU A 68 16.53 15.47 13.90
CA GLU A 68 15.71 16.52 13.29
C GLU A 68 16.34 17.09 12.01
N GLN A 69 17.66 17.19 11.95
CA GLN A 69 18.36 17.73 10.79
C GLN A 69 18.22 16.79 9.59
N THR A 70 18.59 15.52 9.73
CA THR A 70 18.48 14.54 8.64
C THR A 70 17.02 14.38 8.19
N LEU A 71 16.07 14.36 9.12
CA LEU A 71 14.66 14.24 8.79
C LEU A 71 14.10 15.48 8.09
N SER A 72 14.53 16.69 8.47
CA SER A 72 14.14 17.92 7.79
C SER A 72 14.66 17.95 6.36
N GLU A 73 15.94 17.59 6.15
CA GLU A 73 16.53 17.46 4.81
C GLU A 73 15.80 16.41 3.96
N TYR A 74 15.45 15.27 4.56
CA TYR A 74 14.67 14.22 3.90
C TYR A 74 13.28 14.70 3.49
N ALA A 75 12.54 15.36 4.39
CA ALA A 75 11.19 15.87 4.13
C ALA A 75 11.20 16.93 3.02
N MET A 76 12.17 17.86 3.04
CA MET A 76 12.34 18.85 1.97
C MET A 76 12.66 18.19 0.63
N ALA A 77 13.53 17.18 0.61
CA ALA A 77 13.87 16.45 -0.61
C ALA A 77 12.64 15.72 -1.19
N MET A 78 11.87 15.04 -0.34
CA MET A 78 10.63 14.36 -0.74
C MET A 78 9.58 15.33 -1.31
N LYS A 79 9.38 16.47 -0.66
CA LYS A 79 8.45 17.51 -1.14
C LYS A 79 8.88 18.07 -2.50
N ASN A 80 10.16 18.43 -2.66
CA ASN A 80 10.67 18.97 -3.92
C ASN A 80 10.61 17.95 -5.06
N LEU A 81 10.88 16.68 -4.79
CA LEU A 81 10.68 15.60 -5.77
C LEU A 81 9.22 15.51 -6.20
N ALA A 82 8.28 15.58 -5.26
CA ALA A 82 6.86 15.54 -5.54
C ALA A 82 6.39 16.73 -6.40
N ASP A 83 6.71 17.95 -5.98
CA ASP A 83 6.24 19.18 -6.62
C ASP A 83 6.86 19.38 -8.01
N ASN A 84 8.16 19.12 -8.16
CA ASN A 84 8.90 19.54 -9.35
C ASN A 84 9.14 18.40 -10.37
N HIS A 85 9.24 17.16 -9.90
CA HIS A 85 9.68 16.04 -10.74
C HIS A 85 8.61 14.95 -10.93
N TRP A 86 7.73 14.72 -9.96
CA TRP A 86 6.67 13.72 -10.06
C TRP A 86 5.35 14.29 -10.61
N ALA A 87 5.02 15.55 -10.30
CA ALA A 87 3.79 16.18 -10.77
C ALA A 87 3.80 16.52 -12.28
N ASN A 88 4.97 16.81 -12.85
CA ASN A 88 5.11 17.35 -14.22
C ASN A 88 5.29 16.29 -15.31
N LYS A 89 5.59 15.05 -14.93
CA LYS A 89 5.54 13.92 -15.86
C LYS A 89 4.14 13.33 -15.75
N CYS A 90 3.43 13.21 -16.88
CA CYS A 90 2.28 12.31 -16.97
C CYS A 90 2.62 10.85 -16.61
N GLU A 91 3.91 10.55 -16.38
CA GLU A 91 4.48 9.31 -15.82
C GLU A 91 4.45 9.25 -14.27
N GLY A 92 3.84 10.22 -13.59
CA GLY A 92 3.33 10.02 -12.23
C GLY A 92 2.12 9.09 -12.27
N GLU A 93 2.30 7.86 -12.78
CA GLU A 93 1.28 6.84 -13.01
C GLU A 93 0.35 6.83 -11.80
N GLY A 94 -0.90 7.26 -12.01
CA GLY A 94 -1.79 7.79 -10.98
C GLY A 94 -2.02 6.87 -9.79
N ARG A 95 -1.07 6.77 -8.86
CA ARG A 95 -1.17 5.95 -7.65
C ARG A 95 -2.22 6.53 -6.70
N ILE A 96 -2.29 7.86 -6.65
CA ILE A 96 -3.28 8.61 -5.88
C ILE A 96 -4.67 8.42 -6.52
N GLU A 97 -4.75 8.56 -7.84
CA GLU A 97 -5.94 8.31 -8.64
C GLU A 97 -6.36 6.83 -8.59
N TRP A 98 -5.41 5.90 -8.52
CA TRP A 98 -5.66 4.47 -8.36
C TRP A 98 -6.25 4.22 -6.98
N CYS A 99 -5.66 4.74 -5.91
CA CYS A 99 -6.22 4.64 -4.56
C CYS A 99 -7.66 5.19 -4.54
N ARG A 100 -7.88 6.36 -5.14
CA ARG A 100 -9.21 6.95 -5.29
C ARG A 100 -10.18 6.02 -6.02
N SER A 101 -9.78 5.50 -7.18
CA SER A 101 -10.61 4.60 -7.99
C SER A 101 -10.96 3.31 -7.27
N VAL A 102 -10.03 2.72 -6.51
CA VAL A 102 -10.25 1.51 -5.71
C VAL A 102 -11.25 1.79 -4.58
N CYS A 103 -11.11 2.92 -3.89
CA CYS A 103 -12.05 3.34 -2.86
C CYS A 103 -13.45 3.57 -3.43
N GLN A 104 -13.56 4.26 -4.56
CA GLN A 104 -14.83 4.50 -5.24
C GLN A 104 -15.49 3.18 -5.67
N GLU A 105 -14.76 2.31 -6.37
CA GLU A 105 -15.23 1.01 -6.82
C GLU A 105 -15.75 0.15 -5.65
N TYR A 106 -15.00 0.15 -4.55
CA TYR A 106 -15.29 -0.70 -3.41
C TYR A 106 -16.44 -0.18 -2.53
N PHE A 107 -16.41 1.10 -2.14
CA PHE A 107 -17.39 1.66 -1.20
C PHE A 107 -18.65 2.22 -1.87
N GLN A 108 -18.55 2.72 -3.10
CA GLN A 108 -19.63 3.43 -3.78
C GLN A 108 -20.25 2.62 -4.91
N ASP A 109 -19.44 1.89 -5.70
CA ASP A 109 -19.92 1.15 -6.89
C ASP A 109 -20.33 -0.30 -6.57
N GLY A 110 -20.54 -0.61 -5.28
CA GLY A 110 -21.02 -1.90 -4.80
C GLY A 110 -19.96 -3.00 -4.73
N GLY A 111 -18.67 -2.70 -4.89
CA GLY A 111 -17.59 -3.68 -4.78
C GLY A 111 -17.59 -4.45 -3.45
N MET A 112 -17.79 -3.74 -2.33
CA MET A 112 -17.91 -4.35 -1.00
C MET A 112 -19.04 -5.38 -0.92
N ARG A 113 -20.21 -5.05 -1.47
CA ARG A 113 -21.37 -5.95 -1.47
C ARG A 113 -21.05 -7.24 -2.23
N ARG A 114 -20.47 -7.12 -3.43
CA ARG A 114 -20.10 -8.27 -4.27
C ARG A 114 -19.11 -9.20 -3.57
N VAL A 115 -18.11 -8.66 -2.88
CA VAL A 115 -17.13 -9.51 -2.18
C VAL A 115 -17.71 -10.19 -0.94
N LEU A 116 -18.59 -9.52 -0.20
CA LEU A 116 -19.29 -10.11 0.95
C LEU A 116 -20.22 -11.25 0.51
N GLU A 117 -21.00 -11.04 -0.55
CA GLU A 117 -21.84 -12.09 -1.13
C GLU A 117 -21.00 -13.28 -1.64
N LYS A 118 -19.82 -13.02 -2.21
CA LYS A 118 -18.89 -14.06 -2.64
C LYS A 118 -18.36 -14.87 -1.45
N ASP A 119 -17.96 -14.22 -0.36
CA ASP A 119 -17.49 -14.92 0.84
C ASP A 119 -18.59 -15.78 1.45
N GLU A 120 -19.81 -15.25 1.54
CA GLU A 120 -20.95 -15.99 2.09
C GLU A 120 -21.23 -17.26 1.28
N LYS A 121 -21.19 -17.17 -0.05
CA LYS A 121 -21.31 -18.33 -0.93
C LYS A 121 -20.17 -19.34 -0.69
N SER A 122 -18.92 -18.88 -0.61
CA SER A 122 -17.78 -19.76 -0.34
C SER A 122 -17.89 -20.48 1.00
N ILE A 123 -18.35 -19.81 2.06
CA ILE A 123 -18.57 -20.40 3.39
C ILE A 123 -19.67 -21.48 3.31
N ARG A 124 -20.79 -21.18 2.64
CA ARG A 124 -21.88 -22.16 2.45
C ARG A 124 -21.42 -23.40 1.67
N HIS A 125 -20.61 -23.22 0.62
CA HIS A 125 -20.06 -24.33 -0.14
C HIS A 125 -19.08 -25.19 0.68
N ALA A 126 -18.18 -24.56 1.45
CA ALA A 126 -17.27 -25.28 2.34
C ALA A 126 -18.02 -26.06 3.44
N ALA A 127 -19.11 -25.50 3.97
CA ALA A 127 -19.97 -26.17 4.95
C ALA A 127 -20.80 -27.31 4.35
N ALA A 128 -21.12 -27.27 3.06
CA ALA A 128 -21.86 -28.33 2.37
C ALA A 128 -20.96 -29.50 1.91
N GLY A 129 -19.67 -29.25 1.68
CA GLY A 129 -18.69 -30.29 1.32
C GLY A 129 -18.22 -31.14 2.50
N ASN A 130 -18.32 -30.61 3.72
CA ASN A 130 -18.17 -31.39 4.95
C ASN A 130 -19.57 -31.87 5.36
N ASN A 131 -19.83 -33.18 5.36
CA ASN A 131 -21.11 -33.81 5.77
C ASN A 131 -21.47 -33.59 7.26
N THR A 132 -21.24 -32.41 7.82
CA THR A 132 -21.76 -31.99 9.12
C THR A 132 -23.15 -31.39 8.92
N SER A 133 -24.16 -32.23 9.13
CA SER A 133 -25.55 -31.81 9.32
C SER A 133 -25.66 -30.96 10.60
N VAL A 134 -25.35 -29.66 10.50
CA VAL A 134 -25.59 -28.70 11.58
C VAL A 134 -26.99 -28.11 11.42
N ASN A 135 -27.98 -28.85 11.91
CA ASN A 135 -29.31 -28.32 12.21
C ASN A 135 -29.22 -27.42 13.46
N SER A 136 -28.64 -26.22 13.32
CA SER A 136 -28.74 -25.12 14.30
C SER A 136 -28.01 -23.86 13.82
N ILE A 137 -28.33 -23.35 12.64
CA ILE A 137 -28.02 -21.94 12.32
C ILE A 137 -29.21 -21.12 12.80
N PRO A 138 -29.07 -20.24 13.81
CA PRO A 138 -30.12 -19.27 14.09
C PRO A 138 -30.32 -18.46 12.82
N GLN A 139 -31.54 -18.45 12.30
CA GLN A 139 -31.96 -17.60 11.20
C GLN A 139 -31.54 -16.17 11.55
N SER A 140 -30.49 -15.68 10.87
CA SER A 140 -30.18 -14.26 10.88
C SER A 140 -31.41 -13.55 10.31
N PRO A 141 -31.84 -12.43 10.93
CA PRO A 141 -33.07 -11.77 10.53
C PRO A 141 -32.98 -11.42 9.05
N THR A 142 -33.97 -11.90 8.32
CA THR A 142 -34.29 -11.58 6.94
C THR A 142 -33.98 -10.12 6.61
N SER A 143 -33.06 -9.95 5.67
CA SER A 143 -33.02 -8.97 4.59
C SER A 143 -34.18 -7.96 4.57
N SER A 144 -34.13 -6.96 5.45
CA SER A 144 -34.89 -5.72 5.30
C SER A 144 -34.09 -4.57 5.89
N ASN A 145 -32.92 -4.33 5.30
CA ASN A 145 -32.29 -3.02 5.22
C ASN A 145 -31.39 -3.06 3.98
N SER A 146 -32.01 -2.94 2.80
CA SER A 146 -31.37 -2.25 1.69
C SER A 146 -31.22 -0.77 2.06
N SER A 147 -30.55 -0.48 3.18
CA SER A 147 -29.89 0.80 3.35
C SER A 147 -28.77 0.75 2.33
N THR A 148 -29.01 1.33 1.16
CA THR A 148 -27.95 1.97 0.39
C THR A 148 -26.97 2.55 1.40
N PHE A 149 -25.76 1.99 1.49
CA PHE A 149 -24.68 2.57 2.26
C PHE A 149 -24.42 3.94 1.64
N GLN A 150 -25.19 4.94 2.04
CA GLN A 150 -24.82 6.34 1.86
C GLN A 150 -23.73 6.59 2.88
N LEU A 151 -22.53 6.05 2.60
CA LEU A 151 -21.37 6.50 3.32
C LEU A 151 -21.33 8.01 3.13
N GLY A 152 -21.16 8.75 4.23
CA GLY A 152 -20.65 10.11 4.13
C GLY A 152 -19.25 10.09 3.50
N ARG A 153 -18.41 11.06 3.85
CA ARG A 153 -17.03 11.04 3.34
C ARG A 153 -16.30 9.78 3.83
N ILE A 154 -15.51 9.18 2.96
CA ILE A 154 -14.66 8.04 3.29
C ILE A 154 -13.51 8.56 4.17
N ARG A 155 -13.56 8.27 5.48
CA ARG A 155 -12.44 8.49 6.41
C ARG A 155 -11.20 7.72 5.95
N LEU A 156 -10.16 8.46 5.56
CA LEU A 156 -8.92 7.94 5.00
C LEU A 156 -7.74 8.42 5.85
N LEU A 157 -6.88 7.48 6.27
CA LEU A 157 -5.58 7.77 6.89
C LEU A 157 -4.48 7.57 5.85
N ASP A 158 -3.72 8.62 5.56
CA ASP A 158 -2.54 8.57 4.69
C ASP A 158 -1.28 8.62 5.56
N VAL A 159 -0.53 7.50 5.60
CA VAL A 159 0.62 7.33 6.49
C VAL A 159 1.93 7.53 5.74
N GLY A 160 2.78 8.42 6.24
CA GLY A 160 3.94 8.91 5.49
C GLY A 160 3.51 9.85 4.37
N SER A 161 2.50 10.67 4.65
CA SER A 161 1.80 11.47 3.65
C SER A 161 2.69 12.55 3.02
N CYS A 162 3.67 13.05 3.77
CA CYS A 162 4.54 14.19 3.45
C CYS A 162 3.79 15.51 3.15
N PHE A 163 2.91 15.52 2.15
CA PHE A 163 2.22 16.69 1.60
C PHE A 163 0.69 16.53 1.38
N ASN A 164 0.06 15.47 1.92
CA ASN A 164 -1.40 15.26 1.90
C ASN A 164 -2.07 15.27 0.51
N PRO A 165 -1.67 14.39 -0.42
CA PRO A 165 -2.18 14.37 -1.81
C PRO A 165 -3.69 14.09 -1.92
N PHE A 166 -4.30 13.48 -0.90
CA PHE A 166 -5.72 13.12 -0.91
C PHE A 166 -6.63 14.26 -0.44
N LEU A 167 -6.08 15.36 0.10
CA LEU A 167 -6.87 16.49 0.59
C LEU A 167 -7.72 17.17 -0.50
N LYS A 168 -7.30 17.05 -1.77
CA LYS A 168 -7.96 17.64 -2.94
C LYS A 168 -9.28 16.94 -3.35
N PHE A 169 -9.66 15.86 -2.68
CA PHE A 169 -10.81 15.03 -3.05
C PHE A 169 -11.92 15.12 -2.01
N ASP A 170 -13.07 15.65 -2.41
CA ASP A 170 -14.20 15.91 -1.50
C ASP A 170 -14.87 14.64 -0.95
N GLU A 171 -14.70 13.51 -1.63
CA GLU A 171 -15.21 12.22 -1.15
C GLU A 171 -14.45 11.68 0.07
N PHE A 172 -13.24 12.19 0.35
CA PHE A 172 -12.43 11.75 1.48
C PHE A 172 -12.52 12.71 2.66
N LEU A 173 -12.56 12.14 3.86
CA LEU A 173 -12.20 12.84 5.09
C LEU A 173 -10.80 12.38 5.46
N THR A 174 -9.81 13.07 4.89
CA THR A 174 -8.41 12.65 4.94
C THR A 174 -7.72 13.16 6.21
N VAL A 175 -6.99 12.27 6.88
CA VAL A 175 -5.97 12.61 7.88
C VAL A 175 -4.63 12.17 7.31
N GLY A 176 -3.76 13.14 7.02
CA GLY A 176 -2.37 12.87 6.64
C GLY A 176 -1.49 12.88 7.88
N ILE A 177 -0.66 11.86 8.05
CA ILE A 177 0.34 11.80 9.13
C ILE A 177 1.73 11.53 8.56
N ASP A 178 2.75 12.12 9.19
CA ASP A 178 4.15 11.91 8.84
C ASP A 178 5.05 12.13 10.07
N ILE A 179 6.21 11.47 10.12
CA ILE A 179 7.18 11.68 11.20
C ILE A 179 7.73 13.11 11.18
N VAL A 180 7.91 13.68 9.98
CA VAL A 180 8.27 15.09 9.77
C VAL A 180 7.42 15.66 8.64
N PRO A 181 6.27 16.28 8.99
CA PRO A 181 5.39 16.93 8.02
C PRO A 181 6.12 17.97 7.19
N ALA A 182 5.88 17.97 5.87
CA ALA A 182 6.42 19.00 4.98
C ALA A 182 5.45 20.18 4.78
N VAL A 183 4.21 20.06 5.24
CA VAL A 183 3.13 21.05 5.14
C VAL A 183 2.22 21.00 6.39
N GLU A 184 1.52 22.10 6.68
CA GLU A 184 0.67 22.22 7.88
C GLU A 184 -0.54 21.28 7.89
N SER A 185 -1.00 20.85 6.71
CA SER A 185 -2.13 19.92 6.57
C SER A 185 -1.79 18.46 6.90
N VAL A 186 -0.55 18.18 7.32
CA VAL A 186 -0.08 16.85 7.74
C VAL A 186 0.33 16.92 9.20
N TYR A 187 -0.16 15.99 10.01
CA TYR A 187 0.15 15.94 11.44
C TYR A 187 1.46 15.21 11.69
N LYS A 188 2.28 15.74 12.61
CA LYS A 188 3.47 15.03 13.12
C LYS A 188 3.03 13.78 13.87
N CYS A 189 3.54 12.61 13.50
CA CYS A 189 3.24 11.32 14.11
C CYS A 189 4.31 10.28 13.76
N ASP A 190 4.87 9.61 14.77
CA ASP A 190 5.61 8.36 14.56
C ASP A 190 4.62 7.18 14.53
N PHE A 191 4.30 6.71 13.33
CA PHE A 191 3.31 5.65 13.16
C PHE A 191 3.71 4.34 13.86
N LEU A 192 5.01 4.01 13.98
CA LEU A 192 5.43 2.80 14.69
C LEU A 192 5.12 2.89 16.20
N ASN A 193 5.24 4.08 16.78
CA ASN A 193 5.01 4.32 18.21
C ASN A 193 3.63 4.91 18.55
N LEU A 194 2.79 5.18 17.55
CA LEU A 194 1.40 5.63 17.71
C LEU A 194 0.61 4.70 18.66
N GLN A 195 0.07 5.26 19.74
CA GLN A 195 -0.71 4.50 20.71
C GLN A 195 -2.14 4.28 20.21
N LEU A 196 -2.63 3.05 20.34
CA LEU A 196 -4.00 2.73 19.97
C LEU A 196 -4.92 2.76 21.19
N GLN A 197 -6.02 3.47 21.06
CA GLN A 197 -7.06 3.55 22.08
C GLN A 197 -8.25 2.66 21.70
N GLN A 198 -9.13 2.42 22.67
CA GLN A 198 -10.36 1.68 22.41
C GLN A 198 -11.22 2.39 21.34
N PRO A 199 -11.98 1.64 20.51
CA PRO A 199 -12.86 2.22 19.52
C PRO A 199 -13.86 3.20 20.14
N LEU A 200 -14.08 4.33 19.46
CA LEU A 200 -15.08 5.30 19.88
C LEU A 200 -16.48 4.76 19.57
N GLN A 201 -17.36 4.77 20.57
CA GLN A 201 -18.78 4.44 20.41
C GLN A 201 -19.58 5.70 20.02
N LEU A 202 -19.26 6.26 18.86
CA LEU A 202 -19.87 7.49 18.35
C LEU A 202 -20.62 7.23 17.04
N ALA A 203 -21.65 8.03 16.77
CA ALA A 203 -22.27 8.09 15.46
C ALA A 203 -21.28 8.63 14.40
N SER A 204 -21.54 8.34 13.12
CA SER A 204 -20.57 8.66 12.05
C SER A 204 -20.30 10.16 11.90
N ASP A 205 -21.31 11.00 12.10
CA ASP A 205 -21.19 12.46 12.08
C ASP A 205 -20.32 13.00 13.23
N ALA A 206 -20.45 12.40 14.42
CA ALA A 206 -19.61 12.71 15.56
C ALA A 206 -18.15 12.24 15.37
N LEU A 207 -17.92 11.10 14.71
CA LEU A 207 -16.58 10.67 14.31
C LEU A 207 -15.95 11.64 13.31
N ASP A 208 -16.72 12.10 12.33
CA ASP A 208 -16.25 13.06 11.34
C ASP A 208 -15.93 14.42 11.99
N ALA A 209 -16.71 14.84 13.00
CA ALA A 209 -16.42 16.03 13.81
C ALA A 209 -15.15 15.87 14.65
N PHE A 210 -14.96 14.71 15.28
CA PHE A 210 -13.73 14.36 16.00
C PHE A 210 -12.50 14.49 15.12
N LEU A 211 -12.53 13.91 13.90
CA LEU A 211 -11.41 13.98 12.97
C LEU A 211 -11.07 15.42 12.54
N ARG A 212 -12.08 16.27 12.33
CA ARG A 212 -11.86 17.70 12.00
C ARG A 212 -11.25 18.50 13.15
N GLN A 213 -11.38 18.03 14.38
CA GLN A 213 -10.87 18.69 15.58
C GLN A 213 -9.54 18.09 16.05
N LEU A 214 -8.97 17.12 15.31
CA LEU A 214 -7.66 16.57 15.61
C LEU A 214 -6.60 17.68 15.69
N ARG A 215 -5.75 17.57 16.71
CA ARG A 215 -4.61 18.47 16.93
C ARG A 215 -3.32 17.67 16.85
N GLY A 216 -2.27 18.30 16.33
CA GLY A 216 -0.92 17.73 16.30
C GLY A 216 -0.10 18.10 17.53
N PRO A 217 0.96 17.32 17.86
CA PRO A 217 1.31 16.02 17.28
C PRO A 217 0.27 14.93 17.62
N ILE A 218 0.16 13.90 16.77
CA ILE A 218 -0.74 12.76 17.00
C ILE A 218 0.09 11.61 17.58
N ASP A 219 -0.03 11.42 18.89
CA ASP A 219 0.63 10.33 19.61
C ASP A 219 -0.31 9.17 19.93
N ALA A 220 -1.63 9.37 19.78
CA ALA A 220 -2.63 8.35 19.97
C ALA A 220 -3.83 8.50 19.01
N LEU A 221 -4.40 7.37 18.59
CA LEU A 221 -5.65 7.33 17.81
C LEU A 221 -6.55 6.18 18.30
N PRO A 222 -7.89 6.38 18.32
CA PRO A 222 -8.83 5.29 18.50
C PRO A 222 -8.72 4.22 17.42
N ALA A 223 -8.84 2.95 17.84
CA ALA A 223 -9.00 1.83 16.93
C ALA A 223 -10.31 1.93 16.12
N GLN A 224 -10.36 1.27 14.96
CA GLN A 224 -11.53 1.21 14.08
C GLN A 224 -12.09 2.58 13.65
N LEU A 225 -11.21 3.57 13.49
CA LEU A 225 -11.60 4.94 13.16
C LEU A 225 -11.71 5.17 11.64
N PHE A 226 -10.89 4.48 10.85
CA PHE A 226 -10.77 4.74 9.41
C PHE A 226 -11.40 3.64 8.56
N HIS A 227 -11.95 4.03 7.41
CA HIS A 227 -12.38 3.09 6.39
C HIS A 227 -11.21 2.65 5.51
N VAL A 228 -10.22 3.53 5.34
CA VAL A 228 -9.06 3.31 4.46
C VAL A 228 -7.78 3.73 5.16
N VAL A 229 -6.74 2.92 5.03
CA VAL A 229 -5.35 3.27 5.40
C VAL A 229 -4.49 3.10 4.15
N VAL A 230 -3.69 4.11 3.83
CA VAL A 230 -2.80 4.13 2.66
C VAL A 230 -1.35 4.12 3.12
N PHE A 231 -0.58 3.16 2.58
CA PHE A 231 0.87 3.09 2.64
C PHE A 231 1.44 3.32 1.24
N SER A 232 1.63 4.59 0.88
CA SER A 232 2.23 4.95 -0.41
C SER A 232 3.75 5.06 -0.29
N LEU A 233 4.48 4.03 -0.75
CA LEU A 233 5.95 3.92 -0.68
C LEU A 233 6.51 3.94 0.75
N LEU A 234 5.64 3.81 1.76
CA LEU A 234 5.98 3.85 3.17
C LEU A 234 6.80 2.61 3.60
N LEU A 235 6.36 1.41 3.24
CA LEU A 235 6.97 0.19 3.80
C LEU A 235 8.44 0.02 3.41
N SER A 236 8.83 0.51 2.24
CA SER A 236 10.23 0.49 1.78
C SER A 236 11.13 1.40 2.60
N TYR A 237 10.59 2.35 3.36
CA TYR A 237 11.36 3.22 4.25
C TYR A 237 11.97 2.47 5.42
N PHE A 238 11.22 1.52 5.99
CA PHE A 238 11.63 0.83 7.21
C PHE A 238 12.79 -0.15 6.93
N PRO A 239 13.77 -0.23 7.85
CA PRO A 239 14.95 -1.06 7.64
C PRO A 239 14.71 -2.54 7.91
N SER A 240 13.67 -2.92 8.67
CA SER A 240 13.39 -4.32 9.01
C SER A 240 12.04 -4.80 8.50
N PRO A 241 11.92 -6.09 8.10
CA PRO A 241 10.62 -6.72 7.80
C PRO A 241 9.63 -6.63 8.96
N TYR A 242 10.13 -6.74 10.19
CA TYR A 242 9.30 -6.68 11.40
C TYR A 242 8.61 -5.32 11.58
N GLN A 243 9.30 -4.21 11.32
CA GLN A 243 8.67 -2.87 11.35
C GLN A 243 7.59 -2.72 10.28
N ARG A 244 7.81 -3.25 9.07
CA ARG A 244 6.78 -3.24 8.01
C ARG A 244 5.56 -4.05 8.43
N TRP A 245 5.78 -5.19 9.08
CA TRP A 245 4.72 -6.00 9.66
C TRP A 245 3.95 -5.26 10.77
N LEU A 246 4.65 -4.58 11.69
CA LEU A 246 4.01 -3.75 12.71
C LEU A 246 3.14 -2.66 12.11
N CYS A 247 3.54 -2.03 11.00
CA CYS A 247 2.71 -1.07 10.29
C CYS A 247 1.41 -1.72 9.79
N CYS A 248 1.49 -2.89 9.14
CA CYS A 248 0.30 -3.63 8.68
C CYS A 248 -0.61 -4.03 9.84
N LYS A 249 -0.04 -4.48 10.97
CA LYS A 249 -0.78 -4.81 12.19
C LYS A 249 -1.52 -3.59 12.74
N LYS A 250 -0.84 -2.44 12.84
CA LYS A 250 -1.45 -1.20 13.34
C LYS A 250 -2.55 -0.68 12.41
N ALA A 251 -2.33 -0.76 11.10
CA ALA A 251 -3.37 -0.45 10.11
C ALA A 251 -4.60 -1.35 10.29
N HIS A 252 -4.41 -2.65 10.55
CA HIS A 252 -5.52 -3.55 10.86
C HIS A 252 -6.35 -3.04 12.04
N GLU A 253 -5.72 -2.62 13.13
CA GLU A 253 -6.41 -2.16 14.33
C GLU A 253 -7.11 -0.80 14.12
N LEU A 254 -6.52 0.10 13.33
CA LEU A 254 -7.11 1.40 12.97
C LEU A 254 -8.29 1.29 11.98
N LEU A 255 -8.33 0.23 11.18
CA LEU A 255 -9.39 0.00 10.19
C LEU A 255 -10.68 -0.53 10.82
N THR A 256 -11.82 -0.01 10.37
CA THR A 256 -13.13 -0.65 10.59
C THR A 256 -13.14 -2.03 9.91
N LEU A 257 -13.98 -2.95 10.40
CA LEU A 257 -14.23 -4.21 9.69
C LEU A 257 -14.68 -3.91 8.24
N ASN A 258 -14.20 -4.69 7.28
CA ASN A 258 -14.38 -4.46 5.83
C ASN A 258 -13.72 -3.19 5.28
N GLY A 259 -12.91 -2.47 6.07
CA GLY A 259 -12.06 -1.39 5.59
C GLY A 259 -10.91 -1.87 4.71
N LEU A 260 -10.27 -0.95 4.00
CA LEU A 260 -9.20 -1.22 3.05
C LEU A 260 -7.83 -0.76 3.53
N LEU A 261 -6.84 -1.64 3.45
CA LEU A 261 -5.42 -1.29 3.48
C LEU A 261 -4.90 -1.24 2.03
N LEU A 262 -4.43 -0.07 1.60
CA LEU A 262 -3.85 0.14 0.27
C LEU A 262 -2.34 0.26 0.41
N ILE A 263 -1.59 -0.63 -0.26
CA ILE A 263 -0.13 -0.66 -0.24
C ILE A 263 0.38 -0.38 -1.65
N ILE A 264 1.20 0.66 -1.78
CA ILE A 264 1.94 0.98 -3.00
C ILE A 264 3.41 0.86 -2.66
N THR A 265 4.13 0.02 -3.38
CA THR A 265 5.56 -0.24 -3.14
C THR A 265 6.32 -0.19 -4.46
N PRO A 266 7.59 0.26 -4.48
CA PRO A 266 8.41 0.22 -5.69
C PRO A 266 8.52 -1.20 -6.25
N ASP A 267 8.58 -1.31 -7.57
CA ASP A 267 9.03 -2.49 -8.29
C ASP A 267 10.42 -2.23 -8.90
N SER A 268 11.14 -3.29 -9.25
CA SER A 268 12.28 -3.20 -10.15
C SER A 268 11.81 -3.02 -11.59
N SER A 269 12.67 -2.47 -12.45
CA SER A 269 12.45 -2.39 -13.89
C SER A 269 12.33 -3.75 -14.59
N HIS A 270 12.70 -4.86 -13.93
CA HIS A 270 12.67 -6.19 -14.52
C HIS A 270 11.33 -6.89 -14.24
N GLN A 271 10.65 -7.34 -15.30
CA GLN A 271 9.41 -8.10 -15.16
C GLN A 271 9.66 -9.39 -14.36
N GLY A 272 8.74 -9.73 -13.45
CA GLY A 272 8.79 -10.97 -12.66
C GLY A 272 9.77 -11.01 -11.48
N ARG A 273 10.78 -10.13 -11.40
CA ARG A 273 11.85 -10.18 -10.36
C ARG A 273 11.30 -10.20 -8.93
N HIS A 274 10.20 -9.52 -8.67
CA HIS A 274 9.59 -9.39 -7.34
C HIS A 274 8.32 -10.22 -7.13
N ALA A 275 7.99 -11.15 -8.03
CA ALA A 275 6.76 -11.95 -7.92
C ALA A 275 6.70 -12.77 -6.61
N LEU A 276 7.83 -13.37 -6.21
CA LEU A 276 7.95 -14.13 -4.95
C LEU A 276 7.78 -13.21 -3.73
N MET A 277 8.37 -12.02 -3.76
CA MET A 277 8.20 -11.01 -2.71
C MET A 277 6.71 -10.64 -2.56
N MET A 278 6.02 -10.37 -3.67
CA MET A 278 4.58 -10.03 -3.62
C MET A 278 3.70 -11.19 -3.13
N ARG A 279 4.05 -12.44 -3.48
CA ARG A 279 3.41 -13.62 -2.89
C ARG A 279 3.65 -13.70 -1.38
N SER A 280 4.88 -13.43 -0.96
CA SER A 280 5.29 -13.45 0.44
C SER A 280 4.55 -12.39 1.27
N TRP A 281 4.50 -11.16 0.76
CA TRP A 281 3.76 -10.05 1.36
C TRP A 281 2.27 -10.35 1.51
N ARG A 282 1.66 -10.96 0.48
CA ARG A 282 0.26 -11.38 0.55
C ARG A 282 0.03 -12.31 1.74
N VAL A 283 0.87 -13.33 1.91
CA VAL A 283 0.73 -14.29 3.02
C VAL A 283 0.85 -13.58 4.37
N ALA A 284 1.86 -12.73 4.56
CA ALA A 284 2.08 -11.99 5.81
C ALA A 284 0.93 -11.02 6.16
N VAL A 285 0.38 -10.34 5.15
CA VAL A 285 -0.75 -9.42 5.37
C VAL A 285 -2.04 -10.20 5.60
N GLU A 286 -2.28 -11.29 4.87
CA GLU A 286 -3.49 -12.11 5.07
C GLU A 286 -3.49 -12.81 6.43
N SER A 287 -2.34 -13.22 6.98
CA SER A 287 -2.25 -13.79 8.34
C SER A 287 -2.70 -12.82 9.45
N LEU A 288 -2.62 -11.51 9.20
CA LEU A 288 -3.12 -10.49 10.12
C LEU A 288 -4.65 -10.35 10.13
N GLY A 289 -5.39 -11.11 9.31
CA GLY A 289 -6.86 -10.99 9.20
C GLY A 289 -7.31 -10.11 8.04
N PHE A 290 -6.48 -9.97 7.02
CA PHE A 290 -6.84 -9.36 5.75
C PHE A 290 -7.12 -10.41 4.67
N LYS A 291 -7.75 -9.98 3.58
CA LYS A 291 -7.90 -10.74 2.34
C LYS A 291 -7.61 -9.84 1.16
N ARG A 292 -6.78 -10.27 0.21
CA ARG A 292 -6.47 -9.46 -0.98
C ARG A 292 -7.75 -9.15 -1.77
N TYR A 293 -8.01 -7.86 -1.98
CA TYR A 293 -9.12 -7.36 -2.80
C TYR A 293 -8.68 -7.16 -4.25
N LYS A 294 -7.58 -6.43 -4.47
CA LYS A 294 -7.12 -6.05 -5.81
C LYS A 294 -5.59 -5.99 -5.86
N TYR A 295 -5.04 -6.30 -7.02
CA TYR A 295 -3.61 -6.18 -7.31
C TYR A 295 -3.43 -5.64 -8.72
N VAL A 296 -2.61 -4.61 -8.88
CA VAL A 296 -2.23 -4.03 -10.17
C VAL A 296 -0.72 -3.82 -10.18
N LYS A 297 -0.09 -4.11 -11.31
CA LYS A 297 1.32 -3.81 -11.56
C LYS A 297 1.42 -2.62 -12.51
N PHE A 298 2.16 -1.61 -12.08
CA PHE A 298 2.58 -0.45 -12.88
C PHE A 298 4.04 -0.62 -13.29
N SER A 299 4.56 0.26 -14.14
CA SER A 299 5.91 0.11 -14.73
C SER A 299 7.01 0.00 -13.67
N HIS A 300 6.84 0.73 -12.57
CA HIS A 300 7.82 0.81 -11.47
C HIS A 300 7.20 0.60 -10.08
N MET A 301 5.97 0.08 -9.99
CA MET A 301 5.25 -0.04 -8.73
C MET A 301 4.33 -1.26 -8.70
N HIS A 302 4.18 -1.84 -7.52
CA HIS A 302 3.08 -2.74 -7.19
C HIS A 302 2.03 -2.00 -6.36
N LEU A 303 0.76 -2.17 -6.72
CA LEU A 303 -0.38 -1.56 -6.05
C LEU A 303 -1.32 -2.66 -5.59
N ILE A 304 -1.50 -2.79 -4.27
CA ILE A 304 -2.24 -3.90 -3.66
C ILE A 304 -3.27 -3.33 -2.68
N ALA A 305 -4.51 -3.78 -2.81
CA ALA A 305 -5.58 -3.49 -1.89
C ALA A 305 -5.94 -4.74 -1.10
N PHE A 306 -6.01 -4.62 0.22
CA PHE A 306 -6.42 -5.67 1.14
C PHE A 306 -7.66 -5.21 1.90
N ARG A 307 -8.65 -6.09 2.03
CA ARG A 307 -9.83 -5.86 2.87
C ARG A 307 -9.63 -6.52 4.22
N LYS A 308 -9.92 -5.81 5.30
CA LYS A 308 -9.97 -6.37 6.66
C LYS A 308 -11.18 -7.29 6.80
N VAL A 309 -10.94 -8.56 7.13
CA VAL A 309 -11.99 -9.60 7.25
C VAL A 309 -12.18 -10.14 8.66
N SER A 310 -11.22 -9.87 9.56
CA SER A 310 -11.30 -10.25 10.97
C SER A 310 -11.38 -9.00 11.86
N PRO A 311 -12.15 -9.00 12.97
CA PRO A 311 -12.17 -7.87 13.91
C PRO A 311 -10.84 -7.73 14.67
N THR A 312 -10.22 -8.85 15.01
CA THR A 312 -8.94 -8.94 15.73
C THR A 312 -7.89 -9.60 14.83
N THR A 313 -6.62 -9.23 15.00
CA THR A 313 -5.53 -9.95 14.34
C THR A 313 -5.49 -11.38 14.87
N SER A 314 -5.21 -12.37 14.02
CA SER A 314 -5.09 -13.75 14.51
C SER A 314 -3.90 -13.84 15.48
N SER A 315 -4.20 -14.18 16.73
CA SER A 315 -3.23 -14.41 17.79
C SER A 315 -3.12 -15.91 18.12
N ASP A 316 -3.74 -16.75 17.29
CA ASP A 316 -3.83 -18.17 17.57
C ASP A 316 -2.43 -18.78 17.49
N LEU A 317 -2.15 -19.72 18.39
CA LEU A 317 -0.86 -20.43 18.49
C LEU A 317 -0.45 -21.13 17.17
N VAL A 318 -1.41 -21.29 16.25
CA VAL A 318 -1.24 -21.87 14.91
C VAL A 318 -0.91 -20.82 13.84
N SER A 319 -1.43 -19.59 13.97
CA SER A 319 -1.16 -18.50 13.04
C SER A 319 0.21 -17.90 13.34
N ARG A 320 1.26 -18.46 12.73
CA ARG A 320 2.52 -17.73 12.59
C ARG A 320 2.21 -16.44 11.83
N ASN A 321 2.50 -15.28 12.42
CA ASN A 321 2.19 -13.99 11.81
C ASN A 321 3.22 -13.53 10.76
N TYR A 322 4.17 -14.41 10.42
CA TYR A 322 5.19 -14.29 9.37
C TYR A 322 5.77 -12.88 9.12
N PRO A 323 6.25 -12.14 10.15
CA PRO A 323 6.83 -10.81 9.95
C PRO A 323 8.02 -10.80 8.97
N GLU A 324 8.80 -11.88 8.92
CA GLU A 324 9.92 -12.08 8.01
C GLU A 324 9.49 -12.11 6.53
N MET A 325 8.22 -12.41 6.25
CA MET A 325 7.70 -12.49 4.88
C MET A 325 7.44 -11.11 4.26
N LEU A 326 7.50 -10.02 5.04
CA LEU A 326 7.48 -8.63 4.55
C LEU A 326 8.88 -8.10 4.20
N TYR A 327 9.73 -8.95 3.63
CA TYR A 327 11.07 -8.57 3.18
C TYR A 327 11.03 -7.74 1.88
N ILE A 328 12.07 -6.96 1.62
CA ILE A 328 12.36 -6.33 0.33
C ILE A 328 13.74 -6.80 -0.17
N PRO A 329 14.06 -6.67 -1.47
CA PRO A 329 15.36 -7.10 -1.99
C PRO A 329 16.53 -6.46 -1.24
N GLN A 330 16.38 -5.19 -0.86
CA GLN A 330 17.41 -4.43 -0.14
C GLN A 330 17.71 -4.97 1.26
N ASP A 331 16.90 -5.87 1.81
CA ASP A 331 17.19 -6.52 3.09
C ASP A 331 18.31 -7.56 2.96
N PHE A 332 18.65 -7.98 1.74
CA PHE A 332 19.68 -8.99 1.45
C PHE A 332 20.97 -8.42 0.87
N ASN A 333 21.00 -7.13 0.54
CA ASN A 333 22.22 -6.49 0.02
C ASN A 333 23.29 -6.49 1.12
N THR A 334 24.44 -7.10 0.84
CA THR A 334 25.59 -7.10 1.75
C THR A 334 26.31 -5.75 1.70
N LEU A 335 27.07 -5.44 2.75
CA LEU A 335 27.77 -4.15 2.94
C LEU A 335 28.78 -3.82 1.82
N ASP A 336 29.20 -4.81 1.01
CA ASP A 336 30.32 -4.71 0.08
C ASP A 336 29.95 -4.33 -1.36
N GLU A 337 28.67 -4.32 -1.75
CA GLU A 337 28.24 -3.90 -3.10
C GLU A 337 28.16 -2.36 -3.28
N ASP A 338 28.39 -1.59 -2.21
CA ASP A 338 28.10 -0.16 -2.16
C ASP A 338 29.30 0.76 -2.50
N GLY A 339 30.37 0.19 -3.05
CA GLY A 339 31.50 0.93 -3.61
C GLY A 339 31.25 1.33 -5.06
N PHE A 340 30.52 2.42 -5.32
CA PHE A 340 30.50 3.14 -6.61
C PHE A 340 30.14 2.33 -7.88
N ALA A 341 29.61 1.12 -7.77
CA ALA A 341 29.05 0.41 -8.91
C ALA A 341 27.52 0.50 -8.84
N ASP A 342 26.96 1.42 -9.61
CA ASP A 342 25.67 1.14 -10.23
C ASP A 342 25.94 -0.06 -11.15
N CYS A 343 25.81 -1.28 -10.62
CA CYS A 343 25.97 -2.49 -11.41
C CYS A 343 24.89 -2.43 -12.49
N TYR A 344 25.27 -2.00 -13.69
CA TYR A 344 24.74 -2.58 -14.90
C TYR A 344 25.02 -4.08 -14.80
N GLU A 345 24.15 -4.82 -14.12
CA GLU A 345 24.06 -6.24 -14.36
C GLU A 345 23.62 -6.37 -15.82
N PRO A 346 24.45 -6.99 -16.69
CA PRO A 346 24.01 -7.26 -18.04
C PRO A 346 22.72 -8.08 -17.95
N PRO A 347 21.73 -7.83 -18.83
CA PRO A 347 20.55 -8.70 -18.89
C PRO A 347 21.03 -10.15 -19.01
N ARG A 348 20.38 -11.05 -18.26
CA ARG A 348 20.65 -12.49 -18.36
C ARG A 348 20.62 -12.91 -19.81
N SER A 349 21.57 -13.74 -20.20
CA SER A 349 21.62 -14.22 -21.57
C SER A 349 20.43 -15.16 -21.83
N ASP A 350 19.94 -15.21 -23.06
CA ASP A 350 18.86 -16.13 -23.46
C ASP A 350 19.18 -17.59 -23.07
N PHE A 351 20.47 -17.94 -23.00
CA PHE A 351 20.94 -19.25 -22.55
C PHE A 351 20.69 -19.54 -21.07
N GLU A 352 20.76 -18.53 -20.20
CA GLU A 352 20.46 -18.67 -18.78
C GLU A 352 18.95 -18.74 -18.53
N ASP A 353 18.16 -18.00 -19.30
CA ASP A 353 16.69 -18.07 -19.25
C ASP A 353 16.19 -19.42 -19.76
N ASP A 354 16.79 -19.98 -20.82
CA ASP A 354 16.50 -21.34 -21.30
C ASP A 354 16.84 -22.41 -20.26
N GLN A 355 17.93 -22.23 -19.50
CA GLN A 355 18.34 -23.16 -18.45
C GLN A 355 17.37 -23.13 -17.25
N VAL A 356 16.85 -21.95 -16.90
CA VAL A 356 15.79 -21.80 -15.89
C VAL A 356 14.48 -22.39 -16.41
N ALA A 357 14.10 -22.16 -17.67
CA ALA A 357 12.91 -22.74 -18.28
C ALA A 357 12.97 -24.29 -18.30
N CYS A 358 14.14 -24.87 -18.55
CA CYS A 358 14.35 -26.32 -18.50
C CYS A 358 14.17 -26.88 -17.07
N SER A 359 14.59 -26.15 -16.05
CA SER A 359 14.36 -26.57 -14.64
C SER A 359 12.89 -26.55 -14.22
N PHE A 360 12.05 -25.74 -14.89
CA PHE A 360 10.61 -25.70 -14.68
C PHE A 360 9.86 -26.82 -15.44
N ALA A 361 10.47 -27.41 -16.46
CA ALA A 361 9.88 -28.51 -17.25
C ALA A 361 9.93 -29.87 -16.51
N GLU A 362 10.65 -29.96 -15.40
CA GLU A 362 10.77 -31.19 -14.58
C GLU A 362 9.76 -31.22 -13.41
N LEU A 363 8.91 -30.20 -13.27
CA LEU A 363 7.86 -30.17 -12.26
C LEU A 363 6.65 -31.01 -12.71
N PRO A 364 6.04 -31.81 -11.82
CA PRO A 364 4.87 -32.62 -12.19
C PRO A 364 3.70 -31.73 -12.62
N ASP A 365 3.13 -32.03 -13.79
CA ASP A 365 1.98 -31.34 -14.36
C ASP A 365 0.80 -31.40 -13.38
N THR A 366 0.51 -30.27 -12.73
CA THR A 366 -0.75 -30.08 -12.01
C THR A 366 -1.71 -29.34 -12.93
N PRO A 367 -2.91 -29.87 -13.20
CA PRO A 367 -3.82 -29.25 -14.16
C PRO A 367 -4.24 -27.86 -13.70
N TYR A 368 -4.09 -26.92 -14.62
CA TYR A 368 -4.34 -25.50 -14.45
C TYR A 368 -5.86 -25.23 -14.55
N ASP A 369 -6.54 -25.12 -13.41
CA ASP A 369 -7.96 -24.71 -13.37
C ASP A 369 -8.09 -23.21 -13.70
N SER A 370 -8.20 -22.91 -14.99
CA SER A 370 -8.74 -21.64 -15.50
C SER A 370 -10.25 -21.72 -15.53
N ASP A 371 -10.91 -21.16 -14.52
CA ASP A 371 -12.37 -21.09 -14.49
C ASP A 371 -12.84 -19.68 -14.87
N SER A 372 -13.04 -19.50 -16.18
CA SER A 372 -13.80 -18.41 -16.77
C SER A 372 -15.00 -18.98 -17.51
N GLY A 373 -16.17 -18.95 -16.85
CA GLY A 373 -17.48 -18.75 -17.49
C GLY A 373 -18.09 -19.86 -18.36
N GLU A 374 -19.23 -20.33 -17.87
CA GLU A 374 -20.38 -20.93 -18.57
C GLU A 374 -20.55 -22.45 -18.60
N SER A 375 -21.80 -22.81 -18.26
CA SER A 375 -22.43 -24.08 -17.99
C SER A 375 -22.20 -25.19 -19.01
N GLN A 376 -22.10 -26.45 -18.56
CA GLN A 376 -23.11 -27.50 -18.79
C GLN A 376 -22.84 -28.75 -17.92
N SER A 377 -23.92 -29.46 -17.66
CA SER A 377 -24.08 -30.68 -16.87
C SER A 377 -23.23 -31.88 -17.32
N SER A 378 -22.68 -32.66 -16.37
CA SER A 378 -22.95 -34.11 -16.27
C SER A 378 -22.28 -34.74 -15.04
N SER A 379 -22.93 -35.78 -14.54
CA SER A 379 -22.71 -36.61 -13.35
C SER A 379 -21.54 -37.62 -13.45
N ALA A 380 -20.77 -37.79 -12.37
CA ALA A 380 -20.37 -39.07 -11.76
C ALA A 380 -19.41 -38.86 -10.55
N PRO A 381 -19.38 -39.76 -9.55
CA PRO A 381 -18.76 -39.53 -8.24
C PRO A 381 -17.29 -39.95 -8.23
N PHE A 382 -16.44 -39.21 -7.52
CA PHE A 382 -15.06 -39.63 -7.26
C PHE A 382 -14.88 -40.12 -5.83
N HIS A 383 -14.37 -41.35 -5.75
CA HIS A 383 -14.07 -42.13 -4.56
C HIS A 383 -12.90 -41.54 -3.77
N GLU A 384 -13.06 -41.53 -2.44
CA GLU A 384 -11.96 -41.50 -1.48
C GLU A 384 -10.97 -42.63 -1.75
N LEU A 385 -9.68 -42.29 -1.79
CA LEU A 385 -8.61 -43.20 -1.46
C LEU A 385 -7.80 -42.55 -0.34
N GLU A 386 -8.10 -42.97 0.88
CA GLU A 386 -7.14 -43.02 1.97
C GLU A 386 -5.94 -43.83 1.48
N ASP A 387 -4.72 -43.36 1.76
CA ASP A 387 -3.61 -44.27 1.93
C ASP A 387 -2.86 -43.96 3.25
N PRO A 388 -2.65 -44.98 4.10
CA PRO A 388 -2.16 -44.82 5.46
C PRO A 388 -0.64 -45.05 5.56
N ILE A 389 -0.09 -44.74 6.76
CA ILE A 389 1.22 -45.19 7.28
C ILE A 389 2.40 -44.32 6.76
N LEU A 390 3.03 -43.47 7.56
CA LEU A 390 3.91 -43.87 8.68
C LEU A 390 3.90 -42.87 9.84
N LEU A 391 3.31 -43.30 10.95
CA LEU A 391 3.73 -42.92 12.30
C LEU A 391 5.07 -43.59 12.60
N GLN A 392 6.03 -42.81 13.08
CA GLN A 392 6.97 -43.29 14.07
C GLN A 392 6.81 -42.45 15.34
N SER A 393 6.14 -43.11 16.29
CA SER A 393 6.03 -42.91 17.75
C SER A 393 5.22 -41.73 18.27
#